data_AF-A0A9P6CF61-F1
#
_entry.id   AF-A0A9P6CF61-F1
#
_cell.length_a   1.000
_cell.length_b   1.000
_cell.length_c   1.000
_cell.angle_alpha   90.00
_cell.angle_beta   90.00
_cell.angle_gamma   90.00
#
_symmetry.space_group_name_H-M   'P 1'
#
loop_
_entity.id
_entity.type
_entity.pdbx_description
1 polymer ?
#
loop_
_entity_poly.entity_id
_entity_poly.type
_entity_poly.pdbx_seq_one_letter_code
_entity_poly.pdbx_strand_id
1 'polypeptide(L)'
;MASTLMKWKGAGDLIVAGILTLKPSLMYASVVTRTLASWTGLHLSSAEVAPGFNQSIACLVAAVGVGHVVAASSGPAARPAIFAMNLTWAVLGFMTCLTPLEWGLGSATLLMSSLNHASFSLALYLLDGEVIRGKGVDGPRKKGL
;
A
#
# COMPACT_ATOMS: atom_id res chain seq x y z
N MET A 1 -2.03 11.84 -15.31
CA MET A 1 -0.98 11.67 -14.28
C MET A 1 -1.42 10.76 -13.15
N ALA A 2 -2.51 11.04 -12.41
CA ALA A 2 -3.02 10.16 -11.35
C ALA A 2 -3.27 8.71 -11.80
N SER A 3 -3.97 8.50 -12.93
CA SER A 3 -4.19 7.15 -13.48
C SER A 3 -2.89 6.44 -13.85
N THR A 4 -1.89 7.16 -14.37
CA THR A 4 -0.56 6.61 -14.68
C THR A 4 0.17 6.18 -13.41
N LEU A 5 0.12 6.99 -12.35
CA LEU A 5 0.68 6.67 -11.04
C LEU A 5 0.04 5.40 -10.46
N MET A 6 -1.29 5.29 -10.50
CA MET A 6 -2.03 4.09 -10.05
C MET A 6 -1.61 2.85 -10.83
N LYS A 7 -1.49 2.95 -12.16
CA LYS A 7 -1.06 1.84 -13.01
C LYS A 7 0.35 1.35 -12.65
N TRP A 8 1.29 2.26 -12.45
CA TRP A 8 2.66 1.91 -12.05
C TRP A 8 2.75 1.36 -10.63
N LYS A 9 1.99 1.93 -9.68
CA LYS A 9 1.89 1.37 -8.33
C LYS A 9 1.35 -0.07 -8.36
N GLY A 10 0.28 -0.29 -9.12
CA GLY A 10 -0.31 -1.62 -9.29
C GLY A 10 0.65 -2.62 -9.92
N ALA A 11 1.37 -2.23 -10.97
CA ALA A 11 2.41 -3.06 -11.56
C ALA A 11 3.53 -3.40 -10.57
N GLY A 12 3.97 -2.43 -9.76
CA GLY A 12 4.93 -2.64 -8.69
C GLY A 12 4.43 -3.62 -7.63
N ASP A 13 3.17 -3.51 -7.21
CA ASP A 13 2.55 -4.43 -6.25
C ASP A 13 2.49 -5.86 -6.81
N LEU A 14 2.16 -6.03 -8.09
CA LEU A 14 2.17 -7.35 -8.74
C LEU A 14 3.57 -7.97 -8.80
N ILE A 15 4.60 -7.15 -9.05
CA ILE A 15 6.00 -7.60 -9.01
C ILE A 15 6.37 -8.03 -7.58
N VAL A 16 6.05 -7.21 -6.58
CA VAL A 16 6.31 -7.54 -5.17
C VAL A 16 5.58 -8.81 -4.76
N ALA A 17 4.33 -8.98 -5.17
CA ALA A 17 3.57 -10.20 -4.92
C ALA A 17 4.25 -11.43 -5.55
N GLY A 18 4.70 -11.33 -6.81
CA GLY A 18 5.47 -12.40 -7.45
C GLY A 18 6.76 -12.75 -6.69
N ILE A 19 7.48 -11.73 -6.21
CA ILE A 19 8.67 -11.95 -5.37
C ILE A 19 8.29 -12.63 -4.05
N LEU A 20 7.23 -12.18 -3.37
CA LEU A 20 6.77 -12.78 -2.12
C LEU A 20 6.29 -14.22 -2.30
N THR A 21 5.65 -14.54 -3.42
CA THR A 21 5.19 -15.89 -3.74
C THR A 21 6.37 -16.84 -3.99
N LEU A 22 7.41 -16.39 -4.69
CA LEU A 22 8.51 -17.26 -5.13
C LEU A 22 9.69 -17.26 -4.15
N LYS A 23 10.03 -16.09 -3.59
CA LYS A 23 11.23 -15.89 -2.77
C LYS A 23 11.07 -14.68 -1.82
N PRO A 24 10.23 -14.79 -0.77
CA PRO A 24 9.92 -13.68 0.13
C PRO A 24 11.14 -13.12 0.87
N SER A 25 12.18 -13.93 1.05
CA SER A 25 13.45 -13.48 1.63
C SER A 25 14.11 -12.32 0.88
N LEU A 26 13.87 -12.18 -0.44
CA LEU A 26 14.38 -11.03 -1.21
C LEU A 26 13.77 -9.70 -0.74
N MET A 27 12.49 -9.69 -0.36
CA MET A 27 11.84 -8.49 0.18
C MET A 27 12.26 -8.28 1.63
N TYR A 28 12.18 -9.32 2.45
CA TYR A 28 12.38 -9.21 3.89
C TYR A 28 13.83 -8.88 4.28
N ALA A 29 14.79 -9.36 3.50
CA ALA A 29 16.22 -9.11 3.71
C ALA A 29 16.82 -8.09 2.73
N SER A 30 15.98 -7.28 2.08
CA SER A 30 16.41 -6.22 1.16
C SER A 30 17.27 -5.17 1.86
N VAL A 31 18.02 -4.39 1.08
CA VAL A 31 18.84 -3.29 1.61
C VAL A 31 17.97 -2.27 2.36
N VAL A 32 16.79 -1.97 1.84
CA VAL A 32 15.85 -1.03 2.45
C VAL A 32 15.35 -1.55 3.79
N THR A 33 14.90 -2.79 3.89
CA THR A 33 14.42 -3.36 5.15
C THR A 33 15.54 -3.49 6.18
N ARG A 34 16.76 -3.87 5.78
CA ARG A 34 17.93 -3.90 6.66
C ARG A 34 18.29 -2.52 7.19
N THR A 35 18.25 -1.50 6.33
CA THR A 35 18.51 -0.11 6.73
C THR A 35 17.47 0.36 7.75
N LEU A 36 16.18 0.15 7.46
CA LEU A 36 15.10 0.50 8.38
C LEU A 36 15.21 -0.25 9.72
N ALA A 37 15.53 -1.55 9.69
CA ALA A 37 15.76 -2.33 10.90
C ALA A 37 16.90 -1.73 11.74
N SER A 38 18.01 -1.36 11.10
CA SER A 38 19.15 -0.75 11.80
C SER A 38 18.84 0.62 12.42
N TRP A 39 17.98 1.41 11.78
CA TRP A 39 17.63 2.76 12.23
C TRP A 39 16.56 2.77 13.31
N THR A 40 15.65 1.80 13.29
CA THR A 40 14.46 1.79 14.16
C THR A 40 14.52 0.75 15.26
N GLY A 41 15.44 -0.22 15.16
CA GLY A 41 15.47 -1.39 16.04
C GLY A 41 14.38 -2.42 15.74
N LEU A 42 13.52 -2.20 14.74
CA LEU A 42 12.50 -3.17 14.33
C LEU A 42 13.15 -4.43 13.76
N HIS A 43 12.57 -5.59 14.09
CA HIS A 43 13.07 -6.87 13.60
C HIS A 43 12.83 -7.04 12.08
N LEU A 44 13.64 -7.90 11.46
CA LEU A 44 13.44 -8.34 10.08
C LEU A 44 12.43 -9.49 10.05
N SER A 45 11.48 -9.44 9.12
CA SER A 45 10.56 -10.56 8.89
C SER A 45 11.31 -11.80 8.41
N SER A 46 10.83 -12.99 8.79
CA SER A 46 11.42 -14.26 8.33
C SER A 46 10.50 -14.97 7.34
N ALA A 47 11.09 -15.41 6.23
CA ALA A 47 10.41 -16.22 5.22
C ALA A 47 10.04 -17.63 5.74
N GLU A 48 10.79 -18.13 6.72
CA GLU A 48 10.75 -19.54 7.16
C GLU A 48 9.75 -19.77 8.30
N VAL A 49 9.47 -18.73 9.10
CA VAL A 49 8.66 -18.85 10.33
C VAL A 49 7.20 -19.18 10.04
N ALA A 50 6.63 -18.62 8.97
CA ALA A 50 5.21 -18.77 8.66
C ALA A 50 4.95 -18.77 7.13
N PRO A 51 5.25 -19.85 6.42
CA PRO A 51 5.16 -19.90 4.96
C PRO A 51 3.74 -19.67 4.42
N GLY A 52 2.71 -20.21 5.09
CA GLY A 52 1.31 -19.98 4.72
C GLY A 52 0.91 -18.51 4.86
N PHE A 53 1.32 -17.87 5.95
CA PHE A 53 1.09 -16.43 6.17
C PHE A 53 1.78 -15.58 5.10
N ASN A 54 3.04 -15.91 4.75
CA ASN A 54 3.78 -15.23 3.69
C ASN A 54 3.06 -15.35 2.33
N GLN A 55 2.49 -16.51 2.00
CA GLN A 55 1.66 -16.65 0.80
C GLN A 55 0.36 -15.84 0.88
N SER A 56 -0.30 -15.78 2.04
CA SER A 56 -1.48 -14.91 2.22
C SER A 56 -1.14 -13.43 1.99
N ILE A 57 0.01 -12.96 2.46
CA ILE A 57 0.48 -11.59 2.18
C ILE A 57 0.74 -11.41 0.68
N ALA A 58 1.38 -12.37 0.01
CA ALA A 58 1.60 -12.29 -1.44
C ALA A 58 0.27 -12.17 -2.21
N CYS A 59 -0.74 -12.99 -1.87
CA CYS A 59 -2.07 -12.91 -2.45
C CYS A 59 -2.75 -11.56 -2.20
N LEU A 60 -2.64 -11.02 -0.97
CA LEU A 60 -3.20 -9.72 -0.61
C LEU A 60 -2.56 -8.59 -1.42
N VAL A 61 -1.23 -8.57 -1.52
CA VAL A 61 -0.49 -7.59 -2.32
C VAL A 61 -0.84 -7.72 -3.81
N ALA A 62 -1.00 -8.95 -4.32
CA ALA A 62 -1.45 -9.17 -5.70
C ALA A 62 -2.86 -8.59 -5.93
N ALA A 63 -3.81 -8.88 -5.05
CA ALA A 63 -5.18 -8.40 -5.15
C ALA A 63 -5.25 -6.86 -5.13
N VAL A 64 -4.49 -6.22 -4.23
CA VAL A 64 -4.34 -4.75 -4.18
C VAL A 64 -3.74 -4.22 -5.48
N GLY A 65 -2.69 -4.88 -6.00
CA GLY A 65 -2.05 -4.52 -7.27
C GLY A 65 -2.98 -4.59 -8.47
N VAL A 66 -3.75 -5.67 -8.60
CA VAL A 66 -4.81 -5.79 -9.62
C VAL A 66 -5.83 -4.66 -9.46
N GLY A 67 -6.28 -4.39 -8.23
CA GLY A 67 -7.21 -3.30 -7.94
C GLY A 67 -6.70 -1.94 -8.42
N HIS A 68 -5.42 -1.64 -8.19
CA HIS A 68 -4.78 -0.42 -8.70
C HIS A 68 -4.77 -0.33 -10.24
N VAL A 69 -4.41 -1.42 -10.93
CA VAL A 69 -4.36 -1.45 -12.40
C VAL A 69 -5.74 -1.29 -13.01
N VAL A 70 -6.75 -1.96 -12.45
CA VAL A 70 -8.14 -1.85 -12.90
C VAL A 70 -8.67 -0.44 -12.64
N ALA A 71 -8.50 0.08 -11.42
CA ALA A 71 -8.97 1.42 -11.04
C ALA A 71 -8.34 2.53 -11.89
N ALA A 72 -7.11 2.35 -12.37
CA ALA A 72 -6.47 3.29 -13.29
C ALA A 72 -7.26 3.49 -14.60
N SER A 73 -7.95 2.44 -15.05
CA SER A 73 -8.78 2.41 -16.26
C SER A 73 -10.26 2.76 -15.99
N SER A 74 -10.71 2.72 -14.73
CA SER A 74 -12.09 3.00 -14.32
C SER A 74 -12.45 4.49 -14.20
N GLY A 75 -11.50 5.38 -14.46
CA GLY A 75 -11.70 6.83 -14.40
C GLY A 75 -11.60 7.43 -12.99
N PRO A 76 -11.89 8.74 -12.84
CA PRO A 76 -11.62 9.47 -11.59
C PRO A 76 -12.40 8.99 -10.36
N ALA A 77 -13.57 8.38 -10.56
CA ALA A 77 -14.43 7.93 -9.46
C ALA A 77 -13.80 6.83 -8.59
N ALA A 78 -12.84 6.07 -9.11
CA ALA A 78 -12.15 5.01 -8.36
C ALA A 78 -11.03 5.55 -7.45
N ARG A 79 -10.56 6.79 -7.66
CA ARG A 79 -9.39 7.35 -6.98
C ARG A 79 -9.57 7.51 -5.46
N PRO A 80 -10.72 7.99 -4.94
CA PRO A 80 -10.92 8.13 -3.50
C PRO A 80 -10.78 6.80 -2.75
N ALA A 81 -11.33 5.71 -3.30
CA ALA A 81 -11.22 4.39 -2.69
C ALA A 81 -9.77 3.90 -2.67
N ILE A 82 -9.03 4.07 -3.77
CA ILE A 82 -7.61 3.72 -3.85
C ILE A 82 -6.77 4.54 -2.87
N PHE A 83 -7.01 5.86 -2.79
CA PHE A 83 -6.35 6.72 -1.81
C PHE A 83 -6.62 6.26 -0.37
N ALA A 84 -7.90 6.07 -0.01
CA ALA A 84 -8.31 5.68 1.33
C ALA A 84 -7.72 4.32 1.74
N MET A 85 -7.73 3.33 0.83
CA MET A 85 -7.13 2.02 1.05
C MET A 85 -5.63 2.11 1.38
N ASN A 86 -4.86 2.84 0.57
CA ASN A 86 -3.41 2.99 0.80
C ASN A 86 -3.13 3.80 2.06
N LEU A 87 -3.86 4.89 2.29
CA LEU A 87 -3.70 5.69 3.50
C LEU A 87 -4.01 4.88 4.76
N THR A 88 -5.06 4.07 4.72
CA THR A 88 -5.42 3.18 5.84
C THR A 88 -4.32 2.18 6.13
N TRP A 89 -3.78 1.53 5.10
CA TRP A 89 -2.64 0.62 5.25
C TRP A 89 -1.43 1.33 5.89
N ALA A 90 -1.09 2.51 5.38
CA ALA A 90 0.02 3.29 5.90
C ALA A 90 -0.16 3.63 7.39
N VAL A 91 -1.31 4.21 7.75
CA VAL A 91 -1.63 4.62 9.13
C VAL A 91 -1.60 3.41 10.07
N LEU A 92 -2.32 2.33 9.74
CA LEU A 92 -2.36 1.14 10.58
C LEU A 92 -0.98 0.51 10.73
N GLY A 93 -0.21 0.38 9.64
CA GLY A 93 1.12 -0.20 9.72
C GLY A 93 2.12 0.67 10.50
N PHE A 94 2.02 2.01 10.43
CA PHE A 94 2.80 2.89 11.30
C PHE A 94 2.41 2.71 12.76
N MET A 95 1.11 2.67 13.07
CA MET A 95 0.63 2.43 14.43
C MET A 95 1.12 1.07 14.96
N THR A 96 1.11 0.02 14.15
CA THR A 96 1.69 -1.28 14.50
C THR A 96 3.19 -1.17 14.76
N CYS A 97 3.94 -0.42 13.95
CA CYS A 97 5.38 -0.23 14.15
C CYS A 97 5.72 0.63 15.38
N LEU A 98 4.76 1.40 15.90
CA LEU A 98 4.89 2.17 17.13
C LEU A 98 4.54 1.37 18.39
N THR A 99 4.02 0.14 18.25
CA THR A 99 3.80 -0.73 19.42
C THR A 99 5.13 -1.15 20.05
N PRO A 100 5.15 -1.54 21.35
CA PRO A 100 6.37 -1.96 22.02
C PRO A 100 7.07 -3.10 21.27
N LEU A 101 8.41 -3.02 21.16
CA LEU A 101 9.20 -3.95 20.35
C LEU A 101 9.08 -5.39 20.83
N GLU A 102 8.92 -5.58 22.14
CA GLU A 102 8.74 -6.89 22.78
C GLU A 102 7.48 -7.63 22.33
N TRP A 103 6.48 -6.95 21.76
CA TRP A 103 5.29 -7.60 21.22
C TRP A 103 5.56 -8.28 19.87
N GLY A 104 6.65 -7.91 19.18
CA GLY A 104 7.03 -8.51 17.90
C GLY A 104 6.04 -8.27 16.76
N LEU A 105 5.11 -7.31 16.90
CA LEU A 105 4.08 -7.03 15.88
C LEU A 105 4.63 -6.14 14.75
N GLY A 106 5.34 -5.08 15.11
CA GLY A 106 6.00 -4.18 14.17
C GLY A 106 7.26 -4.82 13.58
N SER A 107 7.48 -4.67 12.28
CA SER A 107 8.70 -5.14 11.60
C SER A 107 9.21 -4.10 10.60
N ALA A 108 10.50 -4.18 10.26
CA ALA A 108 11.09 -3.29 9.27
C ALA A 108 10.44 -3.43 7.88
N THR A 109 9.96 -4.64 7.54
CA THR A 109 9.18 -4.89 6.32
C THR A 109 7.83 -4.16 6.35
N LEU A 110 7.14 -4.20 7.50
CA LEU A 110 5.87 -3.50 7.65
C LEU A 110 6.07 -1.98 7.57
N LEU A 111 7.11 -1.45 8.21
CA LEU A 111 7.46 -0.03 8.13
C LEU A 111 7.78 0.40 6.68
N MET A 112 8.57 -0.39 5.96
CA MET A 112 8.86 -0.16 4.54
C MET A 112 7.56 -0.11 3.72
N SER A 113 6.66 -1.08 3.95
CA SER A 113 5.36 -1.13 3.29
C SER A 113 4.53 0.12 3.60
N SER A 114 4.44 0.52 4.88
CA SER A 114 3.74 1.74 5.30
C SER A 114 4.28 3.00 4.64
N LEU A 115 5.61 3.13 4.55
CA LEU A 115 6.25 4.25 3.85
C LEU A 115 5.90 4.28 2.36
N ASN A 116 5.88 3.12 1.69
CA ASN A 116 5.48 3.01 0.29
C ASN A 116 4.02 3.44 0.08
N HIS A 117 3.10 2.94 0.91
CA HIS A 117 1.69 3.30 0.84
C HIS A 117 1.45 4.79 1.16
N ALA A 118 2.13 5.34 2.16
CA ALA A 118 2.06 6.76 2.51
C ALA A 118 2.56 7.65 1.36
N SER A 119 3.71 7.29 0.77
CA SER A 119 4.30 8.03 -0.35
C SER A 119 3.39 8.01 -1.57
N PHE A 120 2.78 6.87 -1.86
CA PHE A 120 1.79 6.77 -2.93
C PHE A 120 0.55 7.62 -2.67
N SER A 121 -0.04 7.55 -1.47
CA SER A 121 -1.21 8.37 -1.12
C SER A 121 -0.89 9.87 -1.19
N LEU A 122 0.27 10.28 -0.70
CA LEU A 122 0.74 11.66 -0.81
C LEU A 122 0.88 12.09 -2.27
N ALA A 123 1.56 11.29 -3.10
CA ALA A 123 1.72 11.58 -4.52
C ALA A 123 0.36 11.64 -5.24
N LEU A 124 -0.58 10.76 -4.90
CA LEU A 124 -1.91 10.76 -5.49
C LEU A 124 -2.70 12.01 -5.09
N TYR A 125 -2.62 12.44 -3.84
CA TYR A 125 -3.21 13.70 -3.37
C TYR A 125 -2.62 14.93 -4.07
N LEU A 126 -1.30 14.98 -4.23
CA LEU A 126 -0.62 16.08 -4.91
C LEU A 126 -0.98 16.16 -6.41
N LEU A 127 -1.25 15.02 -7.05
CA LEU A 127 -1.65 14.94 -8.46
C LEU A 127 -3.16 15.08 -8.68
N ASP A 128 -3.96 14.89 -7.66
CA ASP A 128 -5.42 14.96 -7.69
C ASP A 128 -5.98 15.35 -6.31
N GLY A 129 -6.04 16.66 -6.02
CA GLY A 129 -6.50 17.17 -4.73
C GLY A 129 -7.98 16.86 -4.42
N GLU A 130 -8.78 16.52 -5.43
CA GLU A 130 -10.17 16.10 -5.25
C GLU A 130 -10.29 14.63 -4.80
N VAL A 131 -9.18 13.90 -4.65
CA VAL A 131 -9.20 12.51 -4.19
C VAL A 131 -9.76 12.33 -2.78
N ILE A 132 -9.66 13.37 -1.94
CA ILE A 132 -10.26 13.41 -0.59
C ILE A 132 -11.72 13.87 -0.60
N ARG A 133 -12.12 14.60 -1.64
CA ARG A 133 -13.49 15.03 -1.90
C ARG A 133 -14.10 14.01 -2.84
N GLY A 134 -14.36 12.79 -2.33
CA GLY A 134 -15.12 11.81 -3.11
C GLY A 134 -16.32 12.52 -3.70
N LYS A 135 -16.39 12.61 -5.05
CA LYS A 135 -17.32 13.51 -5.74
C LYS A 135 -18.64 13.46 -5.02
N GLY A 136 -19.00 14.57 -4.38
CA GLY A 136 -20.29 14.72 -3.77
C GLY A 136 -21.31 14.28 -4.81
N VAL A 137 -22.29 13.52 -4.35
CA VAL A 137 -23.56 13.40 -5.04
C VAL A 137 -24.00 14.84 -5.34
N ASP A 138 -23.65 15.36 -6.52
CA ASP A 138 -24.26 16.56 -7.05
C ASP A 138 -25.73 16.18 -7.14
N GLY A 139 -26.50 16.62 -6.14
CA GLY A 139 -27.93 16.45 -6.09
C GLY A 139 -28.53 16.89 -7.42
N PRO A 140 -29.70 16.34 -7.80
CA PRO A 140 -30.29 16.57 -9.11
C PRO A 140 -30.25 18.07 -9.43
N ARG A 141 -29.52 18.43 -10.51
CA ARG A 141 -29.57 19.78 -11.08
C ARG A 141 -31.06 20.12 -11.22
N LYS A 142 -31.55 21.05 -10.41
CA LYS A 142 -32.84 21.69 -10.67
C LYS A 142 -32.75 22.21 -12.10
N LYS A 143 -33.45 21.54 -13.02
CA LYS A 143 -33.72 22.10 -14.34
C LYS A 143 -34.50 23.38 -14.06
N GLY A 144 -33.87 24.51 -14.37
CA GLY A 144 -34.54 25.80 -14.37
C GLY A 144 -35.73 25.75 -15.32
N LEU A 145 -36.77 26.44 -14.88
CA LEU A 145 -38.07 26.68 -15.52
C LEU A 145 -37.97 27.00 -17.01
#